data_AF-A0A7X7AHW5-F1
#
_entry.id   AF-A0A7X7AHW5-F1
#
_cell.length_a   1.000
_cell.length_b   1.000
_cell.length_c   1.000
_cell.angle_alpha   90.00
_cell.angle_beta   90.00
_cell.angle_gamma   90.00
#
_symmetry.space_group_name_H-M   'P 1'
#
loop_
_entity.id
_entity.type
_entity.pdbx_description
1 polymer ?
#
loop_
_entity_poly.entity_id
_entity_poly.type
_entity_poly.pdbx_seq_one_letter_code
_entity_poly.pdbx_strand_id
1 'polypeptide(L)'
;MKKDKSRKNILAKVNYPQDLKNLSEEELLILCQNIRDFLIETVTKTGGHFGSNLGVVELTVALHKVFDTPKDSIVWDVGHQAYPHKILTGRKDRLQTIRKKGGLAPFPKIGESEFDVFSVGHSSTSISVATGLALAKKGSRQKVVAVIGDGALTGGMAMEA
;
A
#
# COMPACT_ATOMS: atom_id res chain seq x y z
N MET A 1 28.32 -16.99 -0.79
CA MET A 1 27.12 -16.57 -0.01
C MET A 1 25.98 -17.55 -0.32
N LYS A 2 25.61 -18.39 0.66
CA LYS A 2 24.59 -19.44 0.48
C LYS A 2 23.21 -18.75 0.30
N LYS A 3 22.61 -18.88 -0.89
CA LYS A 3 21.19 -18.56 -1.09
C LYS A 3 20.38 -19.56 -0.27
N ASP A 4 19.83 -19.10 0.84
CA ASP A 4 18.89 -19.85 1.68
C ASP A 4 17.65 -20.21 0.85
N LYS A 5 17.66 -21.42 0.28
CA LYS A 5 16.59 -21.99 -0.55
C LYS A 5 15.39 -22.50 0.27
N SER A 6 15.32 -22.20 1.58
CA SER A 6 14.25 -22.71 2.45
C SER A 6 13.22 -21.68 2.93
N ARG A 7 13.39 -20.38 2.60
CA ARG A 7 12.38 -19.38 2.99
C ARG A 7 11.06 -19.67 2.31
N LYS A 8 10.06 -20.09 3.09
CA LYS A 8 8.66 -20.25 2.68
C LYS A 8 8.23 -19.00 1.92
N ASN A 9 7.95 -19.12 0.62
CA ASN A 9 7.50 -18.00 -0.21
C ASN A 9 5.99 -17.81 -0.01
N ILE A 10 5.63 -17.07 1.03
CA ILE A 10 4.25 -16.77 1.39
C ILE A 10 3.65 -15.78 0.38
N LEU A 11 4.47 -14.85 -0.11
CA LEU A 11 4.03 -13.86 -1.11
C LEU A 11 3.48 -14.52 -2.39
N ALA A 12 3.98 -15.70 -2.78
CA ALA A 12 3.43 -16.44 -3.91
C ALA A 12 1.95 -16.81 -3.74
N LYS A 13 1.47 -16.95 -2.49
CA LYS A 13 0.09 -17.32 -2.16
C LYS A 13 -0.82 -16.13 -1.83
N VAL A 14 -0.26 -14.92 -1.77
CA VAL A 14 -1.00 -13.70 -1.40
C VAL A 14 -1.18 -12.86 -2.66
N ASN A 15 -2.44 -12.62 -3.02
CA ASN A 15 -2.82 -11.75 -4.13
C ASN A 15 -3.74 -10.62 -3.67
N TYR A 16 -4.62 -10.88 -2.69
CA TYR A 16 -5.57 -9.91 -2.17
C TYR A 16 -5.53 -9.82 -0.64
N PRO A 17 -6.07 -8.74 -0.03
CA PRO A 17 -6.06 -8.57 1.42
C PRO A 17 -6.74 -9.71 2.20
N GLN A 18 -7.73 -10.37 1.59
CA GLN A 18 -8.41 -11.52 2.19
C GLN A 18 -7.46 -12.69 2.47
N ASP A 19 -6.43 -12.87 1.65
CA ASP A 19 -5.43 -13.94 1.82
C ASP A 19 -4.60 -13.74 3.10
N LEU A 20 -4.51 -12.49 3.59
CA LEU A 20 -3.80 -12.16 4.83
C LEU A 20 -4.55 -12.64 6.06
N LYS A 21 -5.89 -12.71 6.02
CA LYS A 21 -6.74 -12.95 7.20
C LYS A 21 -6.45 -14.28 7.88
N ASN A 22 -6.01 -15.28 7.11
CA ASN A 22 -5.71 -16.64 7.61
C ASN A 22 -4.24 -16.86 8.00
N LEU A 23 -3.35 -15.91 7.74
CA LEU A 23 -1.93 -16.04 8.09
C LEU A 23 -1.70 -15.85 9.59
N SER A 24 -0.81 -16.65 10.18
CA SER A 24 -0.32 -16.44 11.54
C SER A 24 0.58 -15.20 11.63
N GLU A 25 0.87 -14.71 12.84
CA GLU A 25 1.80 -13.58 13.02
C GLU A 25 3.20 -13.90 12.48
N GLU A 26 3.72 -15.11 12.70
CA GLU A 26 4.99 -15.56 12.14
C GLU A 26 4.97 -15.56 10.60
N GLU A 27 3.86 -16.00 10.01
CA GLU A 27 3.67 -15.96 8.55
C GLU A 27 3.59 -14.53 8.01
N LEU A 28 3.01 -13.59 8.75
CA LEU A 28 3.01 -12.18 8.38
C LEU A 28 4.43 -11.59 8.39
N LEU A 29 5.26 -11.93 9.37
CA LEU A 29 6.67 -11.50 9.41
C LEU A 29 7.47 -12.03 8.21
N ILE A 30 7.27 -13.31 7.86
CA ILE A 30 7.88 -13.91 6.67
C ILE A 30 7.37 -13.23 5.40
N LEU A 31 6.06 -12.93 5.31
CA LEU A 31 5.47 -12.20 4.19
C LEU A 31 6.11 -10.81 4.03
N CYS A 32 6.29 -10.06 5.12
CA CYS A 32 6.98 -8.77 5.07
C CYS A 32 8.39 -8.90 4.47
N GLN A 33 9.15 -9.92 4.88
CA GLN A 33 10.47 -10.17 4.27
C GLN A 33 10.36 -10.52 2.78
N ASN A 34 9.41 -11.36 2.37
CA ASN A 34 9.20 -11.69 0.97
C ASN A 34 8.83 -10.46 0.13
N ILE A 35 8.00 -9.56 0.66
CA ILE A 35 7.64 -8.29 0.00
C ILE A 35 8.87 -7.40 -0.16
N ARG A 36 9.72 -7.27 0.86
CA ARG A 36 10.98 -6.51 0.76
C ARG A 36 11.89 -7.10 -0.33
N ASP A 37 12.09 -8.42 -0.32
CA ASP A 37 12.92 -9.12 -1.30
C ASP A 37 12.37 -8.88 -2.74
N PHE A 38 11.06 -8.97 -2.92
CA PHE A 38 10.39 -8.71 -4.20
C PHE A 38 10.50 -7.24 -4.65
N LEU A 39 10.37 -6.28 -3.73
CA LEU A 39 10.55 -4.87 -4.02
C LEU A 39 11.99 -4.55 -4.43
N ILE A 40 12.98 -5.11 -3.72
CA ILE A 40 14.40 -5.00 -4.07
C ILE A 40 14.62 -5.49 -5.50
N GLU A 41 14.11 -6.67 -5.84
CA GLU A 41 14.29 -7.22 -7.18
C GLU A 41 13.60 -6.38 -8.26
N THR A 42 12.37 -5.93 -8.00
CA THR A 42 11.54 -5.25 -9.01
C THR A 42 11.98 -3.81 -9.22
N VAL A 43 12.11 -3.03 -8.13
CA VAL A 43 12.39 -1.60 -8.19
C VAL A 43 13.82 -1.31 -8.69
N THR A 44 14.78 -2.20 -8.42
CA THR A 44 16.14 -2.07 -8.98
C THR A 44 16.13 -2.13 -10.51
N LYS A 45 15.17 -2.84 -11.12
CA LYS A 45 15.04 -2.98 -12.59
C LYS A 45 14.20 -1.86 -13.21
N THR A 46 13.21 -1.32 -12.49
CA THR A 46 12.29 -0.29 -13.01
C THR A 46 12.64 1.13 -12.62
N GLY A 47 13.50 1.30 -11.60
CA GLY A 47 13.67 2.56 -10.88
C GLY A 47 12.40 2.97 -10.12
N GLY A 48 12.47 4.07 -9.35
CA GLY A 48 11.33 4.62 -8.61
C GLY A 48 11.62 4.85 -7.13
N HIS A 49 10.56 5.08 -6.37
CA HIS A 49 10.65 5.39 -4.95
C HIS A 49 11.01 4.14 -4.16
N PHE A 50 12.28 3.98 -3.80
CA PHE A 50 12.75 2.74 -3.20
C PHE A 50 12.64 2.74 -1.67
N GLY A 51 13.29 3.72 -1.01
CA GLY A 51 13.36 3.78 0.45
C GLY A 51 11.99 3.93 1.12
N SER A 52 11.11 4.78 0.57
CA SER A 52 9.76 5.01 1.08
C SER A 52 8.91 3.73 1.13
N ASN A 53 9.03 2.87 0.12
CA ASN A 53 8.27 1.61 0.05
C ASN A 53 8.79 0.56 1.03
N LEU A 54 10.11 0.49 1.24
CA LEU A 54 10.69 -0.42 2.22
C LEU A 54 10.29 -0.07 3.65
N GLY A 55 10.17 1.23 3.97
CA GLY A 55 9.82 1.71 5.31
C GLY A 55 8.38 1.48 5.76
N VAL A 56 7.48 1.08 4.85
CA VAL A 56 6.04 0.90 5.17
C VAL A 56 5.52 -0.51 4.91
N VAL A 57 6.40 -1.49 4.68
CA VAL A 57 5.98 -2.87 4.37
C VAL A 57 5.12 -3.44 5.51
N GLU A 58 5.59 -3.35 6.75
CA GLU A 58 4.91 -3.91 7.92
C GLU A 58 3.59 -3.19 8.16
N LEU A 59 3.62 -1.85 8.08
CA LEU A 59 2.42 -1.03 8.21
C LEU A 59 1.37 -1.45 7.18
N THR A 60 1.77 -1.63 5.92
CA THR A 60 0.85 -1.99 4.84
C THR A 60 0.25 -3.38 5.04
N VAL A 61 1.07 -4.35 5.45
CA VAL A 61 0.60 -5.71 5.78
C VAL A 61 -0.37 -5.67 6.96
N ALA A 62 -0.05 -4.94 8.02
CA ALA A 62 -0.91 -4.81 9.20
C ALA A 62 -2.25 -4.14 8.87
N LEU A 63 -2.22 -3.05 8.09
CA LEU A 63 -3.43 -2.36 7.65
C LEU A 63 -4.36 -3.31 6.86
N HIS A 64 -3.84 -4.02 5.87
CA HIS A 64 -4.67 -4.95 5.09
C HIS A 64 -5.06 -6.22 5.86
N LYS A 65 -4.29 -6.63 6.88
CA LYS A 65 -4.67 -7.70 7.80
C LYS A 65 -5.83 -7.29 8.71
N VAL A 66 -5.84 -6.06 9.21
CA VAL A 66 -6.84 -5.59 10.17
C VAL A 66 -8.11 -5.09 9.48
N PHE A 67 -7.97 -4.19 8.50
CA PHE A 67 -9.11 -3.56 7.83
C PHE A 67 -9.70 -4.44 6.72
N ASP A 68 -11.00 -4.32 6.46
CA ASP A 68 -11.73 -5.03 5.40
C ASP A 68 -11.77 -4.18 4.12
N THR A 69 -10.61 -3.98 3.50
CA THR A 69 -10.53 -3.25 2.22
C THR A 69 -11.09 -4.10 1.08
N PRO A 70 -11.88 -3.53 0.14
CA PRO A 70 -12.06 -2.10 -0.11
C PRO A 70 -13.26 -1.45 0.60
N LYS A 71 -14.01 -2.17 1.45
CA LYS A 71 -15.12 -1.56 2.22
C LYS A 71 -14.61 -0.50 3.19
N ASP A 72 -13.53 -0.84 3.88
CA ASP A 72 -12.71 0.12 4.61
C ASP A 72 -11.79 0.86 3.63
N SER A 73 -11.60 2.16 3.86
CA SER A 73 -10.82 3.03 2.99
C SER A 73 -9.46 3.32 3.58
N ILE A 74 -8.40 3.06 2.82
CA ILE A 74 -7.03 3.47 3.16
C ILE A 74 -6.60 4.53 2.16
N VAL A 75 -6.36 5.74 2.65
CA VAL A 75 -5.91 6.89 1.86
C VAL A 75 -4.40 7.07 2.08
N TRP A 76 -3.61 6.96 1.02
CA TRP A 76 -2.16 7.16 1.08
C TRP A 76 -1.80 8.58 0.64
N ASP A 77 -1.14 9.36 1.49
CA ASP A 77 -0.64 10.69 1.12
C ASP A 77 0.56 10.59 0.17
N VAL A 78 0.60 11.42 -0.87
CA VAL A 78 1.55 11.36 -2.02
C VAL A 78 1.46 10.06 -2.83
N GLY A 79 1.49 8.90 -2.17
CA GLY A 79 1.36 7.57 -2.76
C GLY A 79 2.69 6.92 -3.16
N HIS A 80 3.81 7.62 -3.02
CA HIS A 80 5.14 7.12 -3.37
C HIS A 80 5.63 5.94 -2.50
N GLN A 81 4.94 5.66 -1.40
CA GLN A 81 5.15 4.57 -0.45
C GLN A 81 4.12 3.43 -0.60
N ALA A 82 3.28 3.46 -1.64
CA ALA A 82 2.15 2.52 -1.79
C ALA A 82 2.42 1.31 -2.70
N TYR A 83 3.68 0.94 -2.98
CA TYR A 83 3.99 -0.27 -3.76
C TYR A 83 3.64 -1.56 -3.00
N PRO A 84 3.94 -1.70 -1.68
CA PRO A 84 3.40 -2.81 -0.89
C PRO A 84 1.88 -2.91 -0.97
N HIS A 85 1.19 -1.76 -0.97
CA HIS A 85 -0.26 -1.71 -1.13
C HIS A 85 -0.69 -2.27 -2.49
N LYS A 86 -0.06 -1.82 -3.60
CA LYS A 86 -0.34 -2.38 -4.94
C LYS A 86 -0.06 -3.89 -5.01
N ILE A 87 1.04 -4.37 -4.38
CA ILE A 87 1.37 -5.80 -4.32
C ILE A 87 0.24 -6.60 -3.66
N LEU A 88 -0.25 -6.14 -2.51
CA LEU A 88 -1.26 -6.84 -1.70
C LEU A 88 -2.69 -6.70 -2.22
N THR A 89 -2.91 -5.95 -3.31
CA THR A 89 -4.23 -5.63 -3.87
C THR A 89 -4.31 -6.01 -5.36
N GLY A 90 -3.81 -7.19 -5.68
CA GLY A 90 -3.96 -7.85 -6.99
C GLY A 90 -3.02 -7.35 -8.08
N ARG A 91 -2.02 -6.51 -7.77
CA ARG A 91 -1.15 -5.88 -8.79
C ARG A 91 0.32 -6.30 -8.71
N LYS A 92 0.65 -7.31 -7.88
CA LYS A 92 1.98 -7.90 -7.75
C LYS A 92 2.64 -8.19 -9.11
N ASP A 93 1.96 -8.94 -9.97
CA ASP A 93 2.50 -9.40 -11.27
C ASP A 93 2.55 -8.30 -12.34
N ARG A 94 2.06 -7.09 -12.03
CA ARG A 94 2.13 -5.92 -12.92
C ARG A 94 3.12 -4.88 -12.42
N LEU A 95 3.74 -5.07 -11.24
CA LEU A 95 4.58 -4.05 -10.61
C LEU A 95 5.80 -3.69 -11.45
N GLN A 96 6.36 -4.61 -12.23
CA GLN A 96 7.45 -4.37 -13.19
C GLN A 96 7.08 -3.40 -14.34
N THR A 97 5.79 -3.09 -14.49
CA THR A 97 5.29 -2.12 -15.47
C THR A 97 5.09 -0.72 -14.87
N ILE A 98 5.30 -0.54 -13.56
CA ILE A 98 5.05 0.72 -12.89
C ILE A 98 5.85 1.86 -13.54
N ARG A 99 5.20 3.03 -13.69
CA ARG A 99 5.74 4.24 -14.33
C ARG A 99 5.99 4.13 -15.85
N LYS A 100 5.73 2.98 -16.47
CA LYS A 100 5.82 2.82 -17.93
C LYS A 100 4.51 3.24 -18.59
N LYS A 101 4.60 3.72 -19.84
CA LYS A 101 3.41 4.01 -20.65
C LYS A 101 2.54 2.75 -20.76
N GLY A 102 1.26 2.85 -20.40
CA GLY A 102 0.33 1.72 -20.37
C GLY A 102 0.50 0.74 -19.20
N GLY A 103 1.46 0.99 -18.30
CA GLY A 103 1.67 0.22 -17.08
C GLY A 103 0.96 0.81 -15.87
N LEU A 104 1.33 0.33 -14.68
CA LEU A 104 0.79 0.87 -13.42
C LEU A 104 1.23 2.32 -13.19
N ALA A 105 0.33 3.13 -12.64
CA ALA A 105 0.61 4.48 -12.20
C ALA A 105 1.67 4.49 -11.08
N PRO A 106 2.49 5.56 -10.99
CA PRO A 106 3.49 5.72 -9.93
C PRO A 106 2.89 5.75 -8.51
N PHE A 107 1.61 6.10 -8.39
CA PHE A 107 0.90 6.34 -7.14
C PHE A 107 -0.48 5.66 -7.20
N PRO A 108 -1.21 5.54 -6.07
CA PRO A 108 -2.61 5.14 -6.08
C PRO A 108 -3.43 6.04 -7.02
N LYS A 109 -4.26 5.41 -7.83
CA LYS A 109 -5.05 6.07 -8.88
C LYS A 109 -6.43 5.43 -8.98
N ILE A 110 -7.47 6.24 -8.80
CA ILE A 110 -8.86 5.85 -9.06
C ILE A 110 -8.97 5.35 -10.51
N GLY A 111 -9.63 4.21 -10.69
CA GLY A 111 -9.79 3.53 -11.98
C GLY A 111 -8.67 2.56 -12.33
N GLU A 112 -7.56 2.55 -11.58
CA GLU A 112 -6.56 1.46 -11.66
C GLU A 112 -6.95 0.27 -10.76
N SER A 113 -7.54 0.55 -9.59
CA SER A 113 -7.93 -0.46 -8.60
C SER A 113 -9.06 0.06 -7.71
N GLU A 114 -9.96 -0.82 -7.27
CA GLU A 114 -10.97 -0.50 -6.25
C GLU A 114 -10.38 -0.20 -4.87
N PHE A 115 -9.13 -0.62 -4.64
CA PHE A 115 -8.39 -0.37 -3.40
C PHE A 115 -7.74 1.03 -3.37
N ASP A 116 -7.66 1.72 -4.53
CA ASP A 116 -7.12 3.07 -4.66
C ASP A 116 -8.26 4.10 -4.52
N VAL A 117 -8.64 4.39 -3.27
CA VAL A 117 -9.81 5.23 -2.95
C VAL A 117 -9.67 6.71 -3.35
N PHE A 118 -8.45 7.18 -3.58
CA PHE A 118 -8.15 8.54 -4.01
C PHE A 118 -6.90 8.58 -4.89
N SER A 119 -6.93 9.38 -5.95
CA SER A 119 -5.79 9.60 -6.84
C SER A 119 -4.86 10.65 -6.23
N VAL A 120 -3.62 10.30 -5.96
CA VAL A 120 -2.65 11.19 -5.29
C VAL A 120 -1.42 11.47 -6.15
N GLY A 121 -0.69 12.50 -5.74
CA GLY A 121 0.61 12.90 -6.30
C GLY A 121 1.18 14.09 -5.53
N HIS A 122 0.35 15.10 -5.26
CA HIS A 122 0.68 16.16 -4.30
C HIS A 122 0.52 15.67 -2.86
N SER A 123 1.31 16.25 -1.96
CA SER A 123 1.29 15.93 -0.53
C SER A 123 0.18 16.65 0.22
N SER A 124 -0.05 16.23 1.46
CA SER A 124 -0.88 16.91 2.47
C SER A 124 -2.38 16.87 2.20
N THR A 125 -2.85 15.95 1.35
CA THR A 125 -4.26 15.86 0.92
C THR A 125 -5.04 14.74 1.60
N SER A 126 -4.33 13.75 2.17
CA SER A 126 -4.94 12.53 2.67
C SER A 126 -5.90 12.73 3.85
N ILE A 127 -5.60 13.67 4.76
CA ILE A 127 -6.43 13.94 5.94
C ILE A 127 -7.77 14.54 5.51
N SER A 128 -7.76 15.58 4.67
CA SER A 128 -9.00 16.21 4.19
C SER A 128 -9.88 15.22 3.42
N VAL A 129 -9.26 14.37 2.59
CA VAL A 129 -9.96 13.30 1.86
C VAL A 129 -10.54 12.28 2.83
N ALA A 130 -9.77 11.84 3.83
CA ALA A 130 -10.23 10.91 4.84
C ALA A 130 -11.40 11.50 5.67
N THR A 131 -11.34 12.78 6.03
CA THR A 131 -12.43 13.50 6.71
C THR A 131 -13.71 13.46 5.87
N GLY A 132 -13.62 13.80 4.57
CA GLY A 132 -14.76 13.73 3.65
C GLY A 132 -15.35 12.33 3.52
N LEU A 133 -14.50 11.30 3.38
CA LEU A 133 -14.93 9.90 3.33
C LEU A 133 -15.58 9.45 4.64
N ALA A 134 -15.06 9.87 5.79
CA ALA A 134 -15.61 9.53 7.10
C ALA A 134 -17.00 10.15 7.29
N LEU A 135 -17.19 11.40 6.84
CA LEU A 135 -18.50 12.07 6.84
C LEU A 135 -19.50 11.36 5.93
N ALA A 136 -19.07 10.98 4.71
CA ALA A 136 -19.92 10.23 3.78
C ALA A 136 -20.33 8.84 4.32
N LYS A 137 -19.47 8.24 5.15
CA LYS A 137 -19.68 6.92 5.79
C LYS A 137 -20.34 7.01 7.17
N LYS A 138 -20.79 8.19 7.59
CA LYS A 138 -21.42 8.39 8.90
C LYS A 138 -22.65 7.49 9.05
N GLY A 139 -22.68 6.71 10.14
CA GLY A 139 -23.73 5.72 10.40
C GLY A 139 -23.45 4.32 9.85
N SER A 140 -22.39 4.14 9.05
CA SER A 140 -21.88 2.82 8.68
C SER A 140 -20.84 2.29 9.67
N ARG A 141 -20.52 1.00 9.61
CA ARG A 141 -19.40 0.41 10.35
C ARG A 141 -18.05 0.50 9.63
N GLN A 142 -18.04 1.03 8.40
CA GLN A 142 -16.83 1.14 7.58
C GLN A 142 -15.84 2.12 8.20
N LYS A 143 -14.56 1.81 8.09
CA LYS A 143 -13.45 2.60 8.62
C LYS A 143 -12.77 3.38 7.51
N VAL A 144 -12.17 4.50 7.89
CA VAL A 144 -11.34 5.34 7.03
C VAL A 144 -10.02 5.58 7.75
N VAL A 145 -8.91 5.34 7.05
CA VAL A 145 -7.55 5.48 7.57
C VAL A 145 -6.75 6.34 6.60
N ALA A 146 -6.11 7.39 7.10
CA ALA A 146 -5.13 8.17 6.35
C ALA A 146 -3.71 7.73 6.74
N VAL A 147 -2.85 7.52 5.76
CA VAL A 147 -1.42 7.27 5.94
C VAL A 147 -0.65 8.46 5.39
N ILE A 148 -0.10 9.27 6.29
CA ILE A 148 0.63 10.50 5.96
C ILE A 148 2.06 10.43 6.51
N GLY A 149 3.02 10.86 5.71
CA GLY A 149 4.41 11.02 6.14
C GLY A 149 4.60 12.28 6.97
N ASP A 150 5.61 12.30 7.84
CA ASP A 150 5.98 13.44 8.68
C ASP A 150 6.21 14.72 7.86
N GLY A 151 6.92 14.63 6.74
CA GLY A 151 7.12 15.77 5.84
C GLY A 151 5.81 16.31 5.24
N ALA A 152 4.89 15.42 4.86
CA ALA A 152 3.58 15.81 4.30
C ALA A 152 2.63 16.38 5.38
N LEU A 153 2.78 15.98 6.64
CA LEU A 153 1.98 16.50 7.75
C LEU A 153 2.24 17.99 8.01
N THR A 154 3.40 18.51 7.62
CA THR A 154 3.74 19.93 7.79
C THR A 154 3.01 20.87 6.84
N GLY A 155 2.33 20.35 5.81
CA GLY A 155 1.61 21.18 4.84
C GLY A 155 0.37 21.83 5.45
N GLY A 156 0.11 23.10 5.11
CA GLY A 156 -1.05 23.84 5.63
C GLY A 156 -2.39 23.11 5.42
N MET A 157 -2.59 22.52 4.23
CA MET A 157 -3.74 21.66 3.92
C MET A 157 -3.95 20.52 4.93
N ALA A 158 -2.87 19.90 5.42
CA ALA A 158 -2.97 18.83 6.42
C ALA A 158 -3.32 19.37 7.81
N MET A 159 -2.87 20.59 8.14
CA MET A 159 -3.13 21.24 9.44
C MET A 159 -4.54 21.84 9.54
N GLU A 160 -5.15 22.20 8.41
CA GLU A 160 -6.51 22.74 8.31
C GLU A 160 -7.61 21.66 8.28
N ALA A 161 -7.23 20.40 8.00
CA ALA A 161 -8.12 19.30 7.61
C ALA A 161 -9.04 18.72 8.70
#